data_AF-A0A519E3S9-F1
#
_entry.id   AF-A0A519E3S9-F1
#
_cell.length_a   1.000
_cell.length_b   1.000
_cell.length_c   1.000
_cell.angle_alpha   90.00
_cell.angle_beta   90.00
_cell.angle_gamma   90.00
#
_symmetry.space_group_name_H-M   'P 1'
#
loop_
_entity.id
_entity.type
_entity.pdbx_description
1 polymer ?
#
loop_
_entity_poly.entity_id
_entity_poly.type
_entity_poly.pdbx_seq_one_letter_code
_entity_poly.pdbx_strand_id
1 'polypeptide(L)'
;MNNTLLVRWGLGFALGITALHAQALKPSGTSLQESEVPGWVLSATPACSAVLITPRVALTCGRPFQFRLLDGVFQRQTGRSWPMTPMGTHAVTQAGAPEVLGEIGLIRFQDRLSALYGGPGNVPRARIPSYQKEKTLLTAGAATPLVVYGTDRAAGTGLLSLDARRTTQFHGSSQPSTPIVYRTWREVLADEPSATFGSGLTDQDVDDMVLVVAPTVADRARGLSSPIVPGPGSPDMGSGIFAQDASGEEWLVASVTSKATHLRLSHQMPWIYDRLMSEGLIADAVGLAKTVLGTGAWGDNDRRATVGDIYVRENPNGYDVEFFRLAAVGPDGRYGAFPTDRRDDLNWEYLGTRLPDREQATVPVKTWGTTDRHGVVGDLYIYANPYTRTVEYFRLKSLGSDGRYWYFPTDGKDNAWWTSLGTDLPTRRLKFAD
;
A
#
# COMPACT_ATOMS: atom_id res chain seq x y z
N MET A 1 61.74 8.97 -62.69
CA MET A 1 61.04 8.62 -63.94
C MET A 1 60.62 7.16 -63.85
N ASN A 2 59.35 6.89 -64.18
CA ASN A 2 58.71 5.61 -64.50
C ASN A 2 58.36 4.59 -63.40
N ASN A 3 57.06 4.63 -63.06
CA ASN A 3 56.03 3.61 -63.36
C ASN A 3 55.70 2.46 -62.39
N THR A 4 54.51 2.63 -61.77
CA THR A 4 53.28 1.80 -61.96
C THR A 4 53.10 0.47 -61.21
N LEU A 5 52.01 0.45 -60.42
CA LEU A 5 51.09 -0.62 -59.98
C LEU A 5 51.48 -2.10 -60.21
N LEU A 6 51.27 -2.95 -59.19
CA LEU A 6 50.20 -3.97 -59.23
C LEU A 6 49.88 -4.60 -57.85
N VAL A 7 48.60 -4.92 -57.70
CA VAL A 7 47.88 -5.54 -56.57
C VAL A 7 48.16 -7.04 -56.46
N ARG A 8 48.32 -7.59 -55.23
CA ARG A 8 47.62 -8.83 -54.79
C ARG A 8 47.86 -9.19 -53.31
N TRP A 9 46.73 -9.17 -52.57
CA TRP A 9 46.25 -10.07 -51.53
C TRP A 9 47.19 -11.09 -50.89
N GLY A 10 47.27 -11.04 -49.57
CA GLY A 10 47.72 -12.13 -48.69
C GLY A 10 47.21 -11.90 -47.27
N LEU A 11 46.07 -12.51 -46.95
CA LEU A 11 45.40 -12.51 -45.66
C LEU A 11 46.29 -13.01 -44.51
N GLY A 12 46.20 -12.34 -43.37
CA GLY A 12 46.72 -12.79 -42.08
C GLY A 12 46.15 -11.96 -40.93
N PHE A 13 44.83 -11.76 -40.90
CA PHE A 13 44.18 -11.12 -39.76
C PHE A 13 44.07 -12.12 -38.60
N ALA A 14 44.83 -11.85 -37.53
CA ALA A 14 44.61 -12.46 -36.24
C ALA A 14 43.24 -11.98 -35.71
N LEU A 15 42.32 -12.93 -35.48
CA LEU A 15 41.09 -12.72 -34.73
C LEU A 15 41.45 -12.40 -33.27
N GLY A 16 41.66 -11.12 -32.98
CA GLY A 16 41.60 -10.60 -31.63
C GLY A 16 40.15 -10.62 -31.17
N ILE A 17 39.75 -11.68 -30.46
CA ILE A 17 38.52 -11.67 -29.66
C ILE A 17 38.78 -10.69 -28.52
N THR A 18 38.37 -9.44 -28.71
CA THR A 18 38.21 -8.51 -27.60
C THR A 18 37.10 -9.06 -26.73
N ALA A 19 37.49 -9.62 -25.58
CA ALA A 19 36.60 -9.86 -24.47
C ALA A 19 36.02 -8.50 -24.05
N LEU A 20 34.88 -8.15 -24.63
CA LEU A 20 33.97 -7.14 -24.11
C LEU A 20 33.61 -7.61 -22.70
N HIS A 21 34.36 -7.14 -21.72
CA HIS A 21 33.95 -7.20 -20.33
C HIS A 21 32.63 -6.45 -20.28
N ALA A 22 31.54 -7.19 -20.11
CA ALA A 22 30.28 -6.62 -19.71
C ALA A 22 30.54 -5.87 -18.39
N GLN A 23 30.70 -4.55 -18.47
CA GLN A 23 30.69 -3.71 -17.30
C GLN A 23 29.30 -3.88 -16.69
N ALA A 24 29.21 -4.68 -15.64
CA ALA A 24 28.01 -4.78 -14.85
C ALA A 24 27.67 -3.35 -14.38
N LEU A 25 26.60 -2.80 -14.93
CA LEU A 25 26.08 -1.49 -14.54
C LEU A 25 25.88 -1.53 -13.01
N LYS A 26 26.56 -0.63 -12.29
CA LYS A 26 26.36 -0.48 -10.84
C LYS A 26 24.91 -0.03 -10.62
N PRO A 27 24.18 -0.62 -9.65
CA PRO A 27 22.85 -0.15 -9.29
C PRO A 27 22.87 1.34 -8.98
N SER A 28 21.90 2.06 -9.51
CA SER A 28 21.65 3.49 -9.36
C SER A 28 21.08 3.80 -7.97
N GLY A 29 21.93 3.80 -6.94
CA GLY A 29 21.53 4.15 -5.57
C GLY A 29 22.53 5.05 -4.86
N THR A 30 22.04 5.85 -3.92
CA THR A 30 22.88 6.58 -2.98
C THR A 30 23.12 5.68 -1.78
N SER A 31 24.39 5.32 -1.54
CA SER A 31 24.79 4.66 -0.30
C SER A 31 24.63 5.65 0.85
N LEU A 32 23.81 5.29 1.82
CA LEU A 32 23.56 6.11 2.98
C LEU A 32 24.64 5.87 4.04
N GLN A 33 25.13 6.95 4.63
CA GLN A 33 25.87 6.89 5.89
C GLN A 33 24.95 6.42 7.01
N GLU A 34 25.50 5.84 8.07
CA GLU A 34 24.70 5.35 9.22
C GLU A 34 23.75 6.42 9.78
N SER A 35 24.20 7.68 9.85
CA SER A 35 23.37 8.81 10.32
C SER A 35 22.21 9.15 9.39
N GLU A 36 22.30 8.81 8.11
CA GLU A 36 21.29 9.05 7.08
C GLU A 36 20.26 7.91 6.99
N VAL A 37 20.55 6.76 7.61
CA VAL A 37 19.61 5.64 7.68
C VAL A 37 18.38 6.06 8.50
N PRO A 38 17.16 5.97 7.94
CA PRO A 38 15.97 6.33 8.70
C PRO A 38 15.81 5.46 9.94
N GLY A 39 15.45 6.09 11.07
CA GLY A 39 15.38 5.41 12.36
C GLY A 39 14.33 4.28 12.42
N TRP A 40 13.35 4.25 11.51
CA TRP A 40 12.35 3.19 11.42
C TRP A 40 12.85 1.93 10.70
N VAL A 41 14.04 1.98 10.06
CA VAL A 41 14.62 0.83 9.34
C VAL A 41 15.21 -0.15 10.33
N LEU A 42 14.69 -1.38 10.27
CA LEU A 42 15.08 -2.48 11.10
C LEU A 42 15.68 -3.61 10.25
N SER A 43 16.50 -4.44 10.88
CA SER A 43 17.11 -5.60 10.25
C SER A 43 17.09 -6.78 11.21
N ALA A 44 16.54 -7.90 10.75
CA ALA A 44 16.54 -9.14 11.52
C ALA A 44 17.79 -9.98 11.21
N THR A 45 18.29 -9.86 9.97
CA THR A 45 19.55 -10.41 9.49
C THR A 45 20.08 -9.46 8.41
N PRO A 46 21.34 -9.58 7.96
CA PRO A 46 21.78 -8.93 6.72
C PRO A 46 20.84 -9.21 5.54
N ALA A 47 20.02 -10.28 5.68
CA ALA A 47 19.12 -10.80 4.71
C ALA A 47 17.62 -10.50 4.85
N CYS A 48 17.21 -9.77 5.87
CA CYS A 48 15.82 -9.41 6.06
C CYS A 48 15.73 -8.03 6.67
N SER A 49 15.06 -7.13 5.95
CA SER A 49 14.68 -5.82 6.48
C SER A 49 13.29 -5.90 7.12
N ALA A 50 13.06 -5.02 8.07
CA ALA A 50 11.77 -4.82 8.70
C ALA A 50 11.50 -3.32 8.84
N VAL A 51 10.24 -2.95 8.93
CA VAL A 51 9.78 -1.56 9.01
C VAL A 51 8.88 -1.44 10.23
N LEU A 52 9.24 -0.58 11.18
CA LEU A 52 8.42 -0.36 12.37
C LEU A 52 7.13 0.40 11.99
N ILE A 53 5.97 -0.25 12.14
CA ILE A 53 4.66 0.28 11.73
C ILE A 53 3.81 0.74 12.93
N THR A 54 4.04 0.16 14.11
CA THR A 54 3.45 0.60 15.37
C THR A 54 4.54 0.68 16.45
N PRO A 55 4.26 1.21 17.65
CA PRO A 55 5.26 1.23 18.73
C PRO A 55 5.85 -0.14 19.08
N ARG A 56 5.15 -1.23 18.75
CA ARG A 56 5.52 -2.60 19.15
C ARG A 56 5.56 -3.61 18.02
N VAL A 57 5.21 -3.21 16.80
CA VAL A 57 5.10 -4.14 15.67
C VAL A 57 5.84 -3.62 14.45
N ALA A 58 6.65 -4.50 13.87
CA ALA A 58 7.32 -4.27 12.62
C ALA A 58 6.77 -5.19 11.53
N LEU A 59 6.67 -4.66 10.32
CA LEU A 59 6.35 -5.36 9.09
C LEU A 59 7.65 -5.88 8.45
N THR A 60 7.62 -7.10 7.93
CA THR A 60 8.73 -7.68 7.16
C THR A 60 8.16 -8.58 6.04
N CYS A 61 9.02 -9.22 5.26
CA CYS A 61 8.60 -10.29 4.37
C CYS A 61 8.36 -11.58 5.16
N GLY A 62 7.69 -12.59 4.58
CA GLY A 62 7.41 -13.84 5.30
C GLY A 62 8.60 -14.80 5.46
N ARG A 63 9.62 -14.69 4.60
CA ARG A 63 10.82 -15.54 4.65
C ARG A 63 11.59 -15.56 5.99
N PRO A 64 11.77 -14.44 6.72
CA PRO A 64 12.49 -14.45 8.00
C PRO A 64 11.97 -15.47 9.02
N PHE A 65 10.71 -15.89 8.94
CA PHE A 65 10.12 -16.88 9.83
C PHE A 65 10.73 -18.27 9.68
N GLN A 66 11.31 -18.57 8.51
CA GLN A 66 12.01 -19.83 8.26
C GLN A 66 13.41 -19.86 8.89
N PHE A 67 14.01 -18.69 9.17
CA PHE A 67 15.43 -18.58 9.55
C PHE A 67 15.72 -18.69 11.05
N ARG A 68 14.75 -19.08 11.90
CA ARG A 68 14.90 -19.10 13.38
C ARG A 68 15.61 -17.84 13.86
N LEU A 69 14.92 -16.70 13.75
CA LEU A 69 15.34 -15.38 14.20
C LEU A 69 15.54 -15.28 15.72
N LEU A 70 16.41 -16.11 16.29
CA LEU A 70 16.64 -16.26 17.72
C LEU A 70 17.39 -15.06 18.34
N ASP A 71 18.05 -14.23 17.52
CA ASP A 71 18.99 -13.21 18.01
C ASP A 71 18.41 -11.79 18.09
N GLY A 72 17.14 -11.60 17.71
CA GLY A 72 16.46 -10.30 17.77
C GLY A 72 16.52 -9.48 16.48
N VAL A 73 15.88 -8.31 16.50
CA VAL A 73 15.91 -7.31 15.42
C VAL A 73 16.79 -6.16 15.88
N PHE A 74 17.67 -5.65 15.02
CA PHE A 74 18.43 -4.44 15.30
C PHE A 74 18.00 -3.25 14.44
N GLN A 75 18.03 -2.06 15.05
CA GLN A 75 17.88 -0.80 14.34
C GLN A 75 19.17 -0.49 13.59
N ARG A 76 19.07 -0.31 12.28
CA ARG A 76 20.26 -0.11 11.44
C ARG A 76 21.01 1.19 11.77
N GLN A 77 20.28 2.25 12.12
CA GLN A 77 20.87 3.55 12.44
C GLN A 77 21.74 3.53 13.71
N THR A 78 21.38 2.71 14.70
CA THR A 78 22.01 2.76 16.04
C THR A 78 22.73 1.46 16.42
N GLY A 79 22.53 0.38 15.66
CA GLY A 79 22.99 -0.96 16.00
C GLY A 79 22.25 -1.60 17.19
N ARG A 80 21.31 -0.89 17.83
CA ARG A 80 20.59 -1.39 19.01
C ARG A 80 19.69 -2.56 18.63
N SER A 81 19.78 -3.66 19.38
CA SER A 81 18.95 -4.84 19.18
C SER A 81 17.86 -4.99 20.24
N TRP A 82 16.75 -5.61 19.83
CA TRP A 82 15.67 -6.00 20.72
C TRP A 82 15.24 -7.44 20.45
N PRO A 83 14.86 -8.18 21.51
CA PRO A 83 14.23 -9.47 21.36
C PRO A 83 12.86 -9.29 20.73
N MET A 84 12.50 -10.26 19.89
CA MET A 84 11.27 -10.24 19.12
C MET A 84 10.50 -11.54 19.26
N THR A 85 9.23 -11.50 18.90
CA THR A 85 8.38 -12.68 18.77
C THR A 85 7.68 -12.63 17.42
N PRO A 86 7.90 -13.63 16.56
CA PRO A 86 7.16 -13.80 15.33
C PRO A 86 5.66 -13.81 15.62
N MET A 87 4.89 -12.91 14.99
CA MET A 87 3.44 -12.94 15.09
C MET A 87 2.84 -13.82 13.99
N GLY A 88 3.47 -13.98 12.85
CA GLY A 88 2.99 -14.90 11.80
C GLY A 88 3.12 -14.26 10.43
N THR A 89 2.78 -15.03 9.41
CA THR A 89 2.90 -14.62 8.01
C THR A 89 1.57 -14.68 7.29
N HIS A 90 1.48 -13.90 6.22
CA HIS A 90 0.37 -13.89 5.29
C HIS A 90 0.91 -14.04 3.88
N ALA A 91 0.62 -15.18 3.29
CA ALA A 91 0.90 -15.44 1.89
C ALA A 91 -0.25 -14.89 1.05
N VAL A 92 0.05 -13.90 0.21
CA VAL A 92 -0.88 -13.46 -0.83
C VAL A 92 -0.77 -14.45 -1.97
N THR A 93 -1.71 -15.39 -1.99
CA THR A 93 -1.87 -16.36 -3.06
C THR A 93 -2.94 -15.89 -4.03
N GLN A 94 -2.78 -16.21 -5.30
CA GLN A 94 -3.88 -16.10 -6.23
C GLN A 94 -4.84 -17.28 -6.02
N ALA A 95 -6.13 -17.01 -5.93
CA ALA A 95 -7.17 -18.01 -5.79
C ALA A 95 -7.13 -18.95 -6.98
N GLY A 96 -6.95 -20.25 -6.71
CA GLY A 96 -6.81 -21.27 -7.74
C GLY A 96 -5.42 -21.36 -8.39
N ALA A 97 -4.44 -20.58 -7.96
CA ALA A 97 -3.05 -20.71 -8.39
C ALA A 97 -2.16 -21.18 -7.23
N PRO A 98 -1.19 -22.09 -7.47
CA PRO A 98 -0.24 -22.52 -6.46
C PRO A 98 0.83 -21.47 -6.14
N GLU A 99 0.91 -20.38 -6.92
CA GLU A 99 1.97 -19.37 -6.79
C GLU A 99 1.62 -18.28 -5.75
N VAL A 100 2.54 -18.08 -4.81
CA VAL A 100 2.51 -16.99 -3.83
C VAL A 100 3.07 -15.73 -4.49
N LEU A 101 2.24 -14.70 -4.68
CA LEU A 101 2.65 -13.40 -5.24
C LEU A 101 3.62 -12.67 -4.31
N GLY A 102 3.46 -12.89 -3.01
CA GLY A 102 4.33 -12.37 -1.97
C GLY A 102 3.89 -12.88 -0.60
N GLU A 103 4.79 -12.78 0.37
CA GLU A 103 4.48 -13.10 1.75
C GLU A 103 4.96 -11.94 2.61
N ILE A 104 4.08 -11.41 3.45
CA ILE A 104 4.45 -10.49 4.52
C ILE A 104 4.44 -11.22 5.85
N GLY A 105 5.14 -10.67 6.83
CA GLY A 105 5.08 -11.14 8.20
C GLY A 105 5.14 -10.00 9.19
N LEU A 106 4.65 -10.28 10.40
CA LEU A 106 4.63 -9.33 11.50
C LEU A 106 5.51 -9.81 12.65
N ILE A 107 6.25 -8.89 13.22
CA ILE A 107 7.15 -9.15 14.33
C ILE A 107 6.75 -8.24 15.50
N ARG A 108 6.56 -8.83 16.67
CA ARG A 108 6.27 -8.11 17.92
C ARG A 108 7.54 -7.93 18.75
N PHE A 109 7.72 -6.74 19.31
CA PHE A 109 8.72 -6.49 20.35
C PHE A 109 8.18 -6.83 21.74
N GLN A 110 8.99 -7.46 22.59
CA GLN A 110 8.55 -7.92 23.91
C GLN A 110 8.42 -6.76 24.93
N ASP A 111 7.21 -6.55 25.43
CA ASP A 111 6.86 -5.46 26.37
C ASP A 111 7.70 -5.47 27.67
N ARG A 112 7.99 -6.65 28.23
CA ARG A 112 8.72 -6.77 29.51
C ARG A 112 10.15 -6.28 29.43
N LEU A 113 10.79 -6.39 28.26
CA LEU A 113 12.17 -5.97 28.07
C LEU A 113 12.26 -4.50 27.64
N SER A 114 11.17 -3.94 27.10
CA SER A 114 11.03 -2.50 26.84
C SER A 114 11.27 -1.63 28.08
N ALA A 115 10.78 -2.07 29.24
CA ALA A 115 10.95 -1.31 30.49
C ALA A 115 12.40 -1.33 30.99
N LEU A 116 13.13 -2.42 30.74
CA LEU A 116 14.50 -2.62 31.20
C LEU A 116 15.55 -2.05 30.23
N TYR A 117 15.28 -2.16 28.94
CA TYR A 117 16.22 -1.83 27.88
C TYR A 117 15.80 -0.62 27.07
N GLY A 118 14.86 0.21 27.55
CA GLY A 118 14.32 1.35 26.78
C GLY A 118 13.75 0.89 25.44
N GLY A 119 12.51 0.40 25.49
CA GLY A 119 11.86 -0.26 24.35
C GLY A 119 11.78 0.60 23.09
N PRO A 120 11.31 0.02 21.99
CA PRO A 120 11.20 0.72 20.71
C PRO A 120 10.23 1.91 20.72
N GLY A 121 9.62 2.27 21.85
CA GLY A 121 8.75 3.45 21.97
C GLY A 121 9.40 4.78 21.54
N ASN A 122 10.73 4.87 21.57
CA ASN A 122 11.48 6.03 21.06
C ASN A 122 12.01 5.84 19.63
N VAL A 123 11.83 4.66 19.03
CA VAL A 123 12.24 4.40 17.65
C VAL A 123 11.21 5.08 16.74
N PRO A 124 11.64 5.94 15.81
CA PRO A 124 10.75 6.52 14.81
C PRO A 124 9.98 5.41 14.10
N ARG A 125 8.69 5.64 13.84
CA ARG A 125 7.85 4.72 13.07
C ARG A 125 7.84 5.18 11.61
N ALA A 126 7.73 4.23 10.69
CA ALA A 126 7.41 4.57 9.31
C ALA A 126 6.02 5.20 9.27
N ARG A 127 5.86 6.25 8.46
CA ARG A 127 4.55 6.86 8.26
C ARG A 127 3.74 5.98 7.32
N ILE A 128 2.52 5.67 7.72
CA ILE A 128 1.57 4.89 6.91
C ILE A 128 0.53 5.89 6.41
N PRO A 129 0.30 5.99 5.10
CA PRO A 129 -0.73 6.87 4.58
C PRO A 129 -2.12 6.34 4.95
N SER A 130 -3.10 7.24 5.05
CA SER A 130 -4.50 6.81 5.00
C SER A 130 -4.81 6.21 3.62
N TYR A 131 -5.88 5.43 3.53
CA TYR A 131 -6.35 4.86 2.27
C TYR A 131 -6.58 5.93 1.20
N GLN A 132 -7.17 7.06 1.58
CA GLN A 132 -7.37 8.18 0.67
C GLN A 132 -6.04 8.84 0.25
N LYS A 133 -5.11 9.03 1.20
CA LYS A 133 -3.78 9.59 0.91
C LYS A 133 -2.98 8.66 -0.01
N GLU A 134 -2.97 7.35 0.24
CA GLU A 134 -2.31 6.36 -0.63
C GLU A 134 -2.90 6.40 -2.04
N LYS A 135 -4.24 6.44 -2.16
CA LYS A 135 -4.92 6.60 -3.44
C LYS A 135 -4.42 7.85 -4.16
N THR A 136 -4.36 9.01 -3.50
CA THR A 136 -3.82 10.24 -4.09
C THR A 136 -2.36 10.08 -4.50
N LEU A 137 -1.50 9.52 -3.63
CA LEU A 137 -0.07 9.33 -3.90
C LEU A 137 0.16 8.47 -5.14
N LEU A 138 -0.67 7.45 -5.37
CA LEU A 138 -0.45 6.48 -6.44
C LEU A 138 -1.29 6.74 -7.70
N THR A 139 -2.35 7.54 -7.62
CA THR A 139 -3.22 7.86 -8.78
C THR A 139 -3.06 9.27 -9.32
N ALA A 140 -2.60 10.24 -8.53
CA ALA A 140 -2.34 11.59 -9.03
C ALA A 140 -1.29 11.47 -10.14
N GLY A 141 -1.65 11.82 -11.38
CA GLY A 141 -0.87 11.59 -12.60
C GLY A 141 0.47 12.33 -12.70
N ALA A 142 1.02 12.80 -11.58
CA ALA A 142 2.39 13.28 -11.49
C ALA A 142 3.29 12.17 -10.91
N ALA A 143 4.57 12.23 -11.25
CA ALA A 143 5.58 11.23 -10.93
C ALA A 143 5.92 11.18 -9.44
N THR A 144 4.99 10.76 -8.56
CA THR A 144 5.25 10.55 -7.13
C THR A 144 6.51 9.69 -7.01
N PRO A 145 7.62 10.23 -6.49
CA PRO A 145 8.84 9.46 -6.37
C PRO A 145 8.58 8.31 -5.41
N LEU A 146 9.06 7.13 -5.77
CA LEU A 146 9.07 6.00 -4.86
C LEU A 146 10.50 5.82 -4.34
N VAL A 147 10.67 5.48 -3.09
CA VAL A 147 11.98 5.24 -2.48
C VAL A 147 11.99 3.84 -1.94
N VAL A 148 13.06 3.10 -2.27
CA VAL A 148 13.31 1.78 -1.72
C VAL A 148 14.60 1.82 -0.92
N TYR A 149 14.52 1.29 0.29
CA TYR A 149 15.66 1.14 1.18
C TYR A 149 16.14 -0.30 1.16
N GLY A 150 17.30 -0.57 0.58
CA GLY A 150 17.90 -1.90 0.45
C GLY A 150 19.25 -2.01 1.17
N THR A 151 19.86 -3.19 1.18
CA THR A 151 21.22 -3.40 1.66
C THR A 151 22.25 -3.17 0.55
N ASP A 152 23.30 -2.41 0.87
CA ASP A 152 24.50 -2.28 0.05
C ASP A 152 25.39 -3.50 0.24
N ARG A 153 25.25 -4.49 -0.65
CA ARG A 153 26.07 -5.70 -0.57
C ARG A 153 27.54 -5.45 -0.89
N ALA A 154 27.87 -4.39 -1.64
CA ALA A 154 29.26 -4.07 -1.97
C ALA A 154 30.02 -3.50 -0.76
N ALA A 155 29.30 -2.85 0.17
CA ALA A 155 29.86 -2.28 1.38
C ALA A 155 29.77 -3.20 2.62
N GLY A 156 29.17 -4.39 2.52
CA GLY A 156 29.09 -5.37 3.60
C GLY A 156 28.10 -5.06 4.74
N THR A 157 27.74 -3.79 4.94
CA THR A 157 26.74 -3.35 5.96
C THR A 157 25.94 -2.10 5.59
N GLY A 158 26.27 -1.39 4.49
CA GLY A 158 25.62 -0.12 4.13
C GLY A 158 24.15 -0.27 3.75
N LEU A 159 23.37 0.80 3.85
CA LEU A 159 22.00 0.87 3.31
C LEU A 159 22.04 1.65 1.98
N LEU A 160 21.34 1.17 0.96
CA LEU A 160 21.12 1.92 -0.28
C LEU A 160 19.74 2.56 -0.24
N SER A 161 19.69 3.86 -0.55
CA SER A 161 18.44 4.51 -0.97
C SER A 161 18.41 4.57 -2.50
N LEU A 162 17.31 4.10 -3.08
CA LEU A 162 17.07 4.12 -4.53
C LEU A 162 15.92 5.08 -4.83
N ASP A 163 16.20 6.19 -5.53
CA ASP A 163 15.18 7.11 -6.04
C ASP A 163 14.51 6.48 -7.27
N ALA A 164 13.20 6.28 -7.18
CA ALA A 164 12.33 5.83 -8.25
C ALA A 164 11.48 6.98 -8.73
N ARG A 165 11.32 7.13 -10.03
CA ARG A 165 10.37 8.09 -10.60
C ARG A 165 9.42 7.35 -11.52
N ARG A 166 8.13 7.65 -11.41
CA ARG A 166 7.13 7.21 -12.39
C ARG A 166 7.33 8.03 -13.66
N THR A 167 8.07 7.51 -14.64
CA THR A 167 8.22 8.13 -15.96
C THR A 167 7.72 7.18 -17.05
N THR A 168 7.00 7.72 -18.04
CA THR A 168 6.64 7.02 -19.29
C THR A 168 7.62 7.32 -20.42
N GLN A 169 8.57 8.24 -20.20
CA GLN A 169 9.57 8.67 -21.18
C GLN A 169 10.98 8.46 -20.64
N PHE A 170 11.80 7.83 -21.47
CA PHE A 170 13.23 7.69 -21.27
C PHE A 170 13.95 8.83 -21.99
N HIS A 171 14.78 9.58 -21.27
CA HIS A 171 15.78 10.43 -21.90
C HIS A 171 17.05 9.61 -22.09
N GLY A 172 17.28 9.18 -23.33
CA GLY A 172 18.52 8.54 -23.74
C GLY A 172 19.68 9.54 -23.70
N SER A 173 20.30 9.67 -22.54
CA SER A 173 21.66 10.17 -22.44
C SER A 173 22.40 9.43 -21.32
N SER A 174 23.72 9.39 -21.46
CA SER A 174 24.71 8.60 -20.74
C SER A 174 24.85 8.91 -19.23
N GLN A 175 23.75 9.03 -18.49
CA GLN A 175 23.75 9.23 -17.05
C GLN A 175 23.70 7.88 -16.32
N PRO A 176 24.53 7.66 -15.28
CA PRO A 176 24.65 6.39 -14.56
C PRO A 176 23.50 6.10 -13.58
N SER A 177 22.40 6.86 -13.63
CA SER A 177 21.26 6.71 -12.73
C SER A 177 20.01 6.34 -13.50
N THR A 178 19.76 5.05 -13.73
CA THR A 178 18.49 4.61 -14.28
C THR A 178 17.46 4.54 -13.13
N PRO A 179 16.38 5.35 -13.14
CA PRO A 179 15.42 5.36 -12.04
C PRO A 179 14.68 4.02 -11.97
N ILE A 180 14.25 3.61 -10.77
CA ILE A 180 13.27 2.53 -10.68
C ILE A 180 11.98 3.01 -11.36
N VAL A 181 11.53 2.26 -12.35
CA VAL A 181 10.24 2.50 -13.00
C VAL A 181 9.20 1.61 -12.34
N TYR A 182 8.28 2.24 -11.63
CA TYR A 182 7.07 1.60 -11.13
C TYR A 182 5.95 1.81 -12.14
N ARG A 183 5.14 0.77 -12.33
CA ARG A 183 4.01 0.80 -13.24
C ARG A 183 2.79 0.19 -12.59
N THR A 184 1.64 0.77 -12.89
CA THR A 184 0.35 0.07 -12.81
C THR A 184 0.41 -1.13 -13.75
N TRP A 185 -0.35 -2.17 -13.45
CA TRP A 185 -0.48 -3.32 -14.33
C TRP A 185 -1.01 -2.95 -15.71
N ARG A 186 -1.93 -1.98 -15.77
CA ARG A 186 -2.39 -1.43 -17.05
C ARG A 186 -1.24 -0.87 -17.91
N GLU A 187 -0.29 -0.17 -17.29
CA GLU A 187 0.91 0.34 -17.98
C GLU A 187 1.86 -0.81 -18.37
N VAL A 188 1.94 -1.89 -17.58
CA VAL A 188 2.69 -3.10 -17.96
C VAL A 188 2.06 -3.77 -19.18
N LEU A 189 0.73 -3.94 -19.21
CA LEU A 189 0.02 -4.54 -20.35
C LEU A 189 0.09 -3.70 -21.62
N ALA A 190 0.12 -2.36 -21.48
CA ALA A 190 0.32 -1.48 -22.63
C ALA A 190 1.68 -1.72 -23.31
N ASP A 191 2.71 -2.01 -22.53
CA ASP A 191 4.06 -2.30 -23.02
C ASP A 191 4.27 -3.78 -23.40
N GLU A 192 3.61 -4.70 -22.69
CA GLU A 192 3.65 -6.14 -22.93
C GLU A 192 2.24 -6.75 -22.92
N PRO A 193 1.49 -6.69 -24.04
CA PRO A 193 0.13 -7.22 -24.11
C PRO A 193 0.02 -8.73 -23.87
N SER A 194 1.15 -9.45 -23.96
CA SER A 194 1.24 -10.89 -23.68
C SER A 194 1.55 -11.22 -22.22
N ALA A 195 1.86 -10.22 -21.38
CA ALA A 195 2.06 -10.44 -19.96
C ALA A 195 0.74 -10.91 -19.35
N THR A 196 0.80 -12.04 -18.65
CA THR A 196 -0.37 -12.60 -17.98
C THR A 196 -0.05 -12.74 -16.51
N PHE A 197 -0.91 -12.22 -15.64
CA PHE A 197 -1.08 -12.79 -14.32
C PHE A 197 -1.97 -14.04 -14.47
N GLY A 198 -1.88 -14.99 -13.52
CA GLY A 198 -2.61 -16.26 -13.62
C GLY A 198 -4.09 -16.05 -13.94
N SER A 199 -4.75 -17.07 -14.46
CA SER A 199 -6.17 -16.99 -14.82
C SER A 199 -7.04 -16.54 -13.64
N GLY A 200 -7.78 -15.43 -13.80
CA GLY A 200 -8.79 -14.99 -12.82
C GLY A 200 -8.57 -13.61 -12.19
N LEU A 201 -7.42 -12.96 -12.42
CA LEU A 201 -7.20 -11.56 -12.02
C LEU A 201 -7.59 -10.60 -13.16
N THR A 202 -8.32 -9.55 -12.81
CA THR A 202 -8.53 -8.38 -13.68
C THR A 202 -7.40 -7.39 -13.49
N ASP A 203 -7.23 -6.46 -14.44
CA ASP A 203 -6.19 -5.42 -14.29
C ASP A 203 -6.36 -4.59 -13.02
N GLN A 204 -7.61 -4.33 -12.65
CA GLN A 204 -7.95 -3.64 -11.42
C GLN A 204 -7.62 -4.48 -10.18
N ASP A 205 -7.76 -5.81 -10.23
CA ASP A 205 -7.32 -6.69 -9.14
C ASP A 205 -5.81 -6.52 -8.91
N VAL A 206 -5.02 -6.53 -9.98
CA VAL A 206 -3.56 -6.39 -9.89
C VAL A 206 -3.17 -4.99 -9.39
N ASP A 207 -3.76 -3.94 -9.95
CA ASP A 207 -3.48 -2.55 -9.54
C ASP A 207 -3.78 -2.30 -8.06
N ASP A 208 -4.77 -3.00 -7.51
CA ASP A 208 -5.18 -2.84 -6.12
C ASP A 208 -4.31 -3.66 -5.15
N MET A 209 -3.69 -4.74 -5.63
CA MET A 209 -2.91 -5.65 -4.80
C MET A 209 -1.42 -5.38 -4.81
N VAL A 210 -0.85 -4.99 -5.95
CA VAL A 210 0.59 -5.00 -6.14
C VAL A 210 1.11 -3.71 -6.77
N LEU A 211 2.30 -3.32 -6.35
CA LEU A 211 3.16 -2.41 -7.10
C LEU A 211 4.11 -3.27 -7.94
N VAL A 212 4.10 -3.05 -9.25
CA VAL A 212 5.00 -3.73 -10.16
C VAL A 212 6.25 -2.88 -10.38
N VAL A 213 7.41 -3.48 -10.16
CA VAL A 213 8.72 -2.93 -10.48
C VAL A 213 9.30 -3.72 -11.63
N ALA A 214 9.85 -3.02 -12.61
CA ALA A 214 10.56 -3.58 -13.77
C ALA A 214 11.39 -4.83 -13.38
N PRO A 215 11.37 -5.91 -14.18
CA PRO A 215 11.72 -5.74 -15.58
C PRO A 215 10.89 -6.63 -16.51
N THR A 216 10.04 -5.99 -17.31
CA THR A 216 9.49 -6.58 -18.53
C THR A 216 10.63 -7.16 -19.40
N VAL A 217 10.35 -8.08 -20.32
CA VAL A 217 11.35 -8.57 -21.29
C VAL A 217 11.92 -7.38 -22.07
N ALA A 218 11.06 -6.42 -22.41
CA ALA A 218 11.45 -5.15 -23.01
C ALA A 218 12.42 -4.34 -22.12
N ASP A 219 12.17 -4.26 -20.82
CA ASP A 219 13.05 -3.57 -19.85
C ASP A 219 14.42 -4.26 -19.80
N ARG A 220 14.47 -5.61 -19.71
CA ARG A 220 15.75 -6.34 -19.73
C ARG A 220 16.51 -6.13 -21.04
N ALA A 221 15.80 -6.10 -22.17
CA ALA A 221 16.39 -5.82 -23.48
C ALA A 221 16.97 -4.39 -23.57
N ARG A 222 16.46 -3.47 -22.76
CA ARG A 222 16.98 -2.09 -22.59
C ARG A 222 18.05 -1.97 -21.49
N GLY A 223 18.48 -3.08 -20.90
CA GLY A 223 19.46 -3.10 -19.80
C GLY A 223 18.89 -2.65 -18.44
N LEU A 224 17.56 -2.58 -18.31
CA LEU A 224 16.89 -2.26 -17.06
C LEU A 224 16.70 -3.54 -16.23
N SER A 225 17.31 -3.56 -15.05
CA SER A 225 17.03 -4.56 -14.02
C SER A 225 16.35 -3.89 -12.83
N SER A 226 15.42 -4.59 -12.17
CA SER A 226 15.02 -4.22 -10.81
C SER A 226 16.30 -4.01 -10.00
N PRO A 227 16.55 -2.84 -9.38
CA PRO A 227 17.72 -2.71 -8.51
C PRO A 227 17.57 -3.59 -7.27
N ILE A 228 16.35 -4.03 -6.97
CA ILE A 228 16.07 -5.12 -6.06
C ILE A 228 16.30 -6.41 -6.86
N VAL A 229 17.53 -6.91 -6.87
CA VAL A 229 17.85 -8.20 -7.51
C VAL A 229 17.93 -9.28 -6.44
N PRO A 230 16.91 -10.15 -6.28
CA PRO A 230 17.06 -11.37 -5.49
C PRO A 230 17.92 -12.38 -6.27
N GLY A 231 19.24 -12.21 -6.26
CA GLY A 231 20.18 -13.28 -6.56
C GLY A 231 20.11 -14.42 -5.52
N PRO A 232 20.70 -15.59 -5.79
CA PRO A 232 20.92 -16.62 -4.76
C PRO A 232 21.69 -15.98 -3.59
N GLY A 233 21.01 -15.83 -2.44
CA GLY A 233 21.55 -15.13 -1.28
C GLY A 233 21.50 -13.60 -1.32
N SER A 234 20.74 -12.98 -2.24
CA SER A 234 20.51 -11.53 -2.25
C SER A 234 19.22 -11.19 -1.53
N PRO A 235 19.24 -10.33 -0.51
CA PRO A 235 18.23 -10.49 0.52
C PRO A 235 17.53 -9.18 0.93
N ASP A 236 17.29 -8.29 -0.03
CA ASP A 236 16.54 -7.06 0.19
C ASP A 236 15.02 -7.29 0.32
N MET A 237 14.62 -8.43 0.87
CA MET A 237 13.22 -8.74 1.13
C MET A 237 12.79 -8.16 2.48
N GLY A 238 11.55 -7.71 2.55
CA GLY A 238 10.96 -7.10 3.73
C GLY A 238 11.26 -5.61 3.89
N SER A 239 12.03 -5.02 2.97
CA SER A 239 12.15 -3.57 2.85
C SER A 239 10.81 -2.94 2.50
N GLY A 240 10.57 -1.73 2.99
CA GLY A 240 9.41 -0.93 2.61
C GLY A 240 9.64 -0.18 1.29
N ILE A 241 8.56 0.08 0.56
CA ILE A 241 8.52 1.01 -0.56
C ILE A 241 7.76 2.24 -0.10
N PHE A 242 8.38 3.40 -0.28
CA PHE A 242 7.90 4.67 0.23
C PHE A 242 7.49 5.58 -0.91
N ALA A 243 6.35 6.24 -0.83
CA ALA A 243 5.97 7.31 -1.72
C ALA A 243 6.33 8.66 -1.11
N GLN A 244 7.01 9.50 -1.87
CA GLN A 244 7.31 10.89 -1.48
C GLN A 244 6.20 11.81 -1.94
N ASP A 245 5.59 12.55 -1.02
CA ASP A 245 4.62 13.58 -1.39
C ASP A 245 5.31 14.89 -1.83
N ALA A 246 4.51 15.89 -2.21
CA ALA A 246 5.02 17.17 -2.71
C ALA A 246 5.90 17.94 -1.70
N SER A 247 5.83 17.60 -0.41
CA SER A 247 6.70 18.18 0.63
C SER A 247 8.03 17.42 0.81
N GLY A 248 8.21 16.31 0.10
CA GLY A 248 9.32 15.38 0.28
C GLY A 248 9.12 14.38 1.42
N GLU A 249 7.92 14.34 2.03
CA GLU A 249 7.61 13.40 3.09
C GLU A 249 7.37 11.99 2.55
N GLU A 250 7.98 11.00 3.19
CA GLU A 250 7.92 9.59 2.79
C GLU A 250 6.82 8.81 3.52
N TRP A 251 6.05 8.05 2.72
CA TRP A 251 4.90 7.26 3.16
C TRP A 251 5.05 5.80 2.74
N LEU A 252 5.05 4.86 3.69
CA LEU A 252 5.12 3.43 3.40
C LEU A 252 3.86 2.96 2.65
N VAL A 253 4.01 2.60 1.37
CA VAL A 253 2.89 2.21 0.49
C VAL A 253 2.91 0.74 0.09
N ALA A 254 4.05 0.05 0.23
CA ALA A 254 4.16 -1.37 -0.10
C ALA A 254 5.33 -2.06 0.63
N SER A 255 5.33 -3.40 0.60
CA SER A 255 6.43 -4.23 1.08
C SER A 255 7.12 -4.96 -0.07
N VAL A 256 8.45 -5.01 -0.02
CA VAL A 256 9.29 -5.73 -0.97
C VAL A 256 9.24 -7.23 -0.68
N THR A 257 8.43 -7.95 -1.45
CA THR A 257 8.20 -9.40 -1.25
C THR A 257 8.87 -10.29 -2.31
N SER A 258 9.11 -9.76 -3.51
CA SER A 258 9.72 -10.51 -4.61
C SER A 258 10.59 -9.61 -5.51
N LYS A 259 11.07 -10.13 -6.65
CA LYS A 259 11.93 -9.39 -7.60
C LYS A 259 11.21 -8.25 -8.33
N ALA A 260 9.93 -8.45 -8.62
CA ALA A 260 9.18 -7.63 -9.57
C ALA A 260 7.79 -7.23 -9.04
N THR A 261 7.29 -7.95 -8.04
CA THR A 261 5.96 -7.74 -7.48
C THR A 261 6.09 -7.45 -5.99
N HIS A 262 5.52 -6.33 -5.57
CA HIS A 262 5.55 -5.86 -4.20
C HIS A 262 4.12 -5.67 -3.72
N LEU A 263 3.81 -6.13 -2.51
CA LEU A 263 2.45 -6.11 -2.00
C LEU A 263 2.09 -4.70 -1.53
N ARG A 264 1.00 -4.14 -2.08
CA ARG A 264 0.45 -2.86 -1.62
C ARG A 264 -0.02 -3.00 -0.19
N LEU A 265 0.40 -2.04 0.63
CA LEU A 265 0.20 -2.13 2.06
C LEU A 265 -1.28 -1.95 2.41
N SER A 266 -2.02 -1.07 1.72
CA SER A 266 -3.46 -0.90 1.93
C SER A 266 -4.27 -2.20 1.84
N HIS A 267 -3.91 -3.10 0.92
CA HIS A 267 -4.57 -4.39 0.76
C HIS A 267 -4.35 -5.32 1.96
N GLN A 268 -3.25 -5.14 2.68
CA GLN A 268 -2.83 -6.00 3.79
C GLN A 268 -3.34 -5.51 5.15
N MET A 269 -3.85 -4.28 5.21
CA MET A 269 -4.23 -3.65 6.48
C MET A 269 -5.29 -4.39 7.28
N PRO A 270 -6.37 -4.94 6.68
CA PRO A 270 -7.33 -5.76 7.41
C PRO A 270 -6.68 -6.97 8.08
N TRP A 271 -5.79 -7.69 7.38
CA TRP A 271 -5.06 -8.82 7.96
C TRP A 271 -4.10 -8.38 9.08
N ILE A 272 -3.35 -7.28 8.86
CA ILE A 272 -2.44 -6.73 9.89
C ILE A 272 -3.24 -6.38 11.15
N TYR A 273 -4.37 -5.71 10.99
CA TYR A 273 -5.27 -5.35 12.07
C TYR A 273 -5.80 -6.59 12.82
N ASP A 274 -6.36 -7.57 12.10
CA ASP A 274 -6.87 -8.80 12.69
C ASP A 274 -5.77 -9.54 13.47
N ARG A 275 -4.54 -9.54 12.95
CA ARG A 275 -3.41 -10.14 13.63
C ARG A 275 -3.05 -9.40 14.92
N LEU A 276 -2.99 -8.06 14.90
CA LEU A 276 -2.78 -7.26 16.11
C LEU A 276 -3.86 -7.53 17.17
N MET A 277 -5.13 -7.60 16.76
CA MET A 277 -6.24 -7.91 17.65
C MET A 277 -6.11 -9.32 18.25
N SER A 278 -5.78 -10.32 17.43
CA SER A 278 -5.59 -11.71 17.89
C SER A 278 -4.44 -11.89 18.89
N GLU A 279 -3.46 -10.98 18.87
CA GLU A 279 -2.31 -10.95 19.78
C GLU A 279 -2.54 -10.08 21.02
N GLY A 280 -3.76 -9.55 21.20
CA GLY A 280 -4.13 -8.67 22.31
C GLY A 280 -3.51 -7.28 22.23
N LEU A 281 -3.03 -6.85 21.06
CA LEU A 281 -2.39 -5.55 20.83
C LEU A 281 -3.43 -4.47 20.46
N ILE A 282 -4.49 -4.35 21.28
CA ILE A 282 -5.66 -3.50 20.98
C ILE A 282 -5.26 -2.05 20.70
N ALA A 283 -4.40 -1.45 21.53
CA ALA A 283 -3.95 -0.07 21.34
C ALA A 283 -3.18 0.14 20.02
N ASP A 284 -2.36 -0.82 19.60
CA ASP A 284 -1.66 -0.77 18.31
C ASP A 284 -2.65 -0.93 17.15
N ALA A 285 -3.62 -1.85 17.27
CA ALA A 285 -4.65 -2.07 16.28
C ALA A 285 -5.54 -0.83 16.07
N VAL A 286 -5.99 -0.18 17.15
CA VAL A 286 -6.79 1.05 17.10
C VAL A 286 -5.99 2.22 16.54
N GLY A 287 -4.73 2.38 16.97
CA GLY A 287 -3.83 3.41 16.45
C GLY A 287 -3.57 3.24 14.94
N LEU A 288 -3.37 2.00 14.49
CA LEU A 288 -3.25 1.66 13.07
C LEU A 288 -4.54 1.97 12.32
N ALA A 289 -5.69 1.53 12.83
CA ALA A 289 -7.01 1.76 12.23
C ALA A 289 -7.29 3.25 12.01
N LYS A 290 -7.07 4.11 13.02
CA LYS A 290 -7.21 5.57 12.89
C LYS A 290 -6.32 6.13 11.77
N THR A 291 -5.07 5.66 11.72
CA THR A 291 -4.08 6.08 10.73
C THR A 291 -4.52 5.74 9.30
N VAL A 292 -4.93 4.50 9.06
CA VAL A 292 -5.27 4.01 7.71
C VAL A 292 -6.64 4.50 7.24
N LEU A 293 -7.60 4.68 8.14
CA LEU A 293 -8.87 5.30 7.79
C LEU A 293 -8.72 6.80 7.54
N GLY A 294 -7.68 7.43 8.10
CA GLY A 294 -7.44 8.87 7.99
C GLY A 294 -8.42 9.71 8.80
N THR A 295 -9.16 9.07 9.70
CA THR A 295 -10.08 9.72 10.62
C THR A 295 -9.42 9.91 11.99
N GLY A 296 -9.75 11.03 12.64
CA GLY A 296 -9.29 11.33 13.99
C GLY A 296 -9.93 10.43 15.05
N ALA A 297 -9.66 10.74 16.31
CA ALA A 297 -10.46 10.20 17.40
C ALA A 297 -11.89 10.73 17.33
N TRP A 298 -12.83 9.93 17.84
CA TRP A 298 -14.20 10.41 18.03
C TRP A 298 -14.19 11.64 18.95
N GLY A 299 -14.94 12.67 18.57
CA GLY A 299 -14.93 13.95 19.28
C GLY A 299 -13.95 14.97 18.71
N ASP A 300 -12.98 14.54 17.90
CA ASP A 300 -12.05 15.46 17.23
C ASP A 300 -12.79 16.42 16.30
N ASN A 301 -12.15 17.55 15.98
CA ASN A 301 -12.67 18.58 15.09
C ASN A 301 -14.07 19.08 15.47
N ASP A 302 -14.36 19.18 16.78
CA ASP A 302 -15.67 19.62 17.29
C ASP A 302 -16.82 18.74 16.75
N ARG A 303 -16.56 17.43 16.58
CA ARG A 303 -17.48 16.45 15.99
C ARG A 303 -17.93 16.79 14.57
N ARG A 304 -17.12 17.50 13.80
CA ARG A 304 -17.36 17.76 12.37
C ARG A 304 -16.60 16.75 11.54
N ALA A 305 -17.26 16.20 10.53
CA ALA A 305 -16.71 15.18 9.64
C ALA A 305 -17.45 15.16 8.30
N THR A 306 -16.92 14.40 7.36
CA THR A 306 -17.55 14.15 6.07
C THR A 306 -18.40 12.89 6.16
N VAL A 307 -19.62 12.94 5.63
CA VAL A 307 -20.42 11.73 5.49
C VAL A 307 -19.68 10.73 4.61
N GLY A 308 -19.64 9.47 5.03
CA GLY A 308 -18.81 8.42 4.46
C GLY A 308 -17.53 8.13 5.26
N ASP A 309 -17.08 9.06 6.12
CA ASP A 309 -15.93 8.84 7.00
C ASP A 309 -16.20 7.65 7.95
N ILE A 310 -15.19 6.80 8.14
CA ILE A 310 -15.27 5.64 9.03
C ILE A 310 -14.49 5.90 10.30
N TYR A 311 -15.11 5.67 11.44
CA TYR A 311 -14.50 5.82 12.76
C TYR A 311 -14.36 4.48 13.47
N VAL A 312 -13.31 4.39 14.27
CA VAL A 312 -13.05 3.26 15.16
C VAL A 312 -13.38 3.63 16.60
N ARG A 313 -14.07 2.72 17.30
CA ARG A 313 -14.44 2.84 18.71
C ARG A 313 -13.90 1.65 19.48
N GLU A 314 -13.24 1.93 20.60
CA GLU A 314 -13.03 0.93 21.65
C GLU A 314 -14.31 0.86 22.49
N ASN A 315 -15.01 -0.27 22.48
CA ASN A 315 -16.23 -0.41 23.27
C ASN A 315 -15.85 -0.51 24.76
N PRO A 316 -16.34 0.39 25.63
CA PRO A 316 -15.97 0.36 27.04
C PRO A 316 -16.57 -0.84 27.80
N ASN A 317 -17.61 -1.47 27.25
CA ASN A 317 -18.41 -2.50 27.93
C ASN A 317 -18.12 -3.93 27.44
N GLY A 318 -17.41 -4.08 26.33
CA GLY A 318 -16.93 -5.34 25.80
C GLY A 318 -15.60 -5.06 25.14
N TYR A 319 -14.58 -5.88 25.34
CA TYR A 319 -13.21 -5.66 24.85
C TYR A 319 -13.06 -5.64 23.31
N ASP A 320 -14.15 -5.39 22.60
CA ASP A 320 -14.24 -5.34 21.16
C ASP A 320 -13.97 -3.92 20.64
N VAL A 321 -13.33 -3.88 19.48
CA VAL A 321 -13.17 -2.67 18.68
C VAL A 321 -14.20 -2.71 17.57
N GLU A 322 -14.89 -1.60 17.36
CA GLU A 322 -16.04 -1.50 16.48
C GLU A 322 -15.84 -0.37 15.47
N PHE A 323 -16.36 -0.56 14.26
CA PHE A 323 -16.25 0.38 13.15
C PHE A 323 -17.61 0.93 12.77
N PHE A 324 -17.68 2.24 12.53
CA PHE A 324 -18.90 2.92 12.14
C PHE A 324 -18.65 3.87 10.99
N ARG A 325 -19.49 3.84 9.95
CA ARG A 325 -19.49 4.87 8.91
C ARG A 325 -20.48 5.96 9.27
N LEU A 326 -20.06 7.22 9.14
CA LEU A 326 -20.94 8.36 9.31
C LEU A 326 -21.91 8.43 8.14
N ALA A 327 -23.21 8.25 8.40
CA ALA A 327 -24.28 8.28 7.40
C ALA A 327 -24.99 9.64 7.33
N ALA A 328 -25.05 10.38 8.43
CA ALA A 328 -25.63 11.72 8.46
C ALA A 328 -25.06 12.59 9.60
N VAL A 329 -25.08 13.91 9.39
CA VAL A 329 -24.75 14.92 10.41
C VAL A 329 -25.98 15.75 10.75
N GLY A 330 -25.99 16.35 11.94
CA GLY A 330 -27.03 17.29 12.35
C GLY A 330 -27.00 18.61 11.56
N PRO A 331 -28.01 19.48 11.75
CA PRO A 331 -28.07 20.78 11.07
C PRO A 331 -26.89 21.72 11.34
N ASP A 332 -26.19 21.52 12.46
CA ASP A 332 -24.98 22.26 12.84
C ASP A 332 -23.69 21.68 12.22
N GLY A 333 -23.83 20.61 11.41
CA GLY A 333 -22.74 19.88 10.79
C GLY A 333 -22.00 18.93 11.72
N ARG A 334 -22.56 18.64 12.91
CA ARG A 334 -21.93 17.75 13.90
C ARG A 334 -22.57 16.37 13.91
N TYR A 335 -21.77 15.36 14.21
CA TYR A 335 -22.25 13.99 14.40
C TYR A 335 -22.62 13.67 15.87
N GLY A 336 -23.53 12.71 16.03
CA GLY A 336 -24.02 12.21 17.32
C GLY A 336 -23.08 11.20 17.98
N ALA A 337 -23.49 10.70 19.15
CA ALA A 337 -22.82 9.58 19.80
C ALA A 337 -22.98 8.29 18.97
N PHE A 338 -22.05 7.35 19.10
CA PHE A 338 -22.16 6.05 18.46
C PHE A 338 -23.31 5.21 19.06
N PRO A 339 -24.02 4.39 18.26
CA PRO A 339 -24.98 3.41 18.76
C PRO A 339 -24.34 2.43 19.74
N THR A 340 -25.07 1.96 20.74
CA THR A 340 -24.53 1.03 21.77
C THR A 340 -24.94 -0.43 21.55
N ASP A 341 -25.83 -0.69 20.59
CA ASP A 341 -26.47 -1.98 20.34
C ASP A 341 -25.97 -2.69 19.07
N ARG A 342 -24.85 -2.22 18.49
CA ARG A 342 -24.22 -2.79 17.28
C ARG A 342 -25.17 -2.82 16.08
N ARG A 343 -25.93 -1.74 15.91
CA ARG A 343 -26.85 -1.53 14.80
C ARG A 343 -26.66 -0.15 14.22
N ASP A 344 -27.18 -0.01 13.01
CA ASP A 344 -27.34 1.29 12.37
C ASP A 344 -28.28 2.18 13.17
N ASP A 345 -28.09 3.49 13.04
CA ASP A 345 -29.07 4.49 13.45
C ASP A 345 -29.17 5.61 12.41
N LEU A 346 -29.74 6.75 12.81
CA LEU A 346 -29.94 7.89 11.93
C LEU A 346 -28.66 8.64 11.57
N ASN A 347 -27.53 8.32 12.20
CA ASN A 347 -26.25 9.00 12.03
C ASN A 347 -25.14 8.03 11.63
N TRP A 348 -25.23 6.76 12.00
CA TRP A 348 -24.15 5.80 11.90
C TRP A 348 -24.61 4.48 11.27
N GLU A 349 -23.80 3.96 10.37
CA GLU A 349 -23.86 2.57 9.91
C GLU A 349 -22.87 1.74 10.74
N TYR A 350 -23.29 0.58 11.24
CA TYR A 350 -22.39 -0.34 11.94
C TYR A 350 -21.70 -1.29 10.96
N LEU A 351 -20.37 -1.23 10.90
CA LEU A 351 -19.56 -2.02 9.97
C LEU A 351 -19.00 -3.31 10.58
N GLY A 352 -19.27 -3.58 11.86
CA GLY A 352 -18.72 -4.74 12.56
C GLY A 352 -17.44 -4.44 13.33
N THR A 353 -16.62 -5.48 13.51
CA THR A 353 -15.40 -5.46 14.34
C THR A 353 -14.10 -5.69 13.55
N ARG A 354 -14.20 -5.89 12.24
CA ARG A 354 -13.03 -5.99 11.35
C ARG A 354 -12.76 -4.63 10.74
N LEU A 355 -11.49 -4.30 10.55
CA LEU A 355 -11.09 -3.08 9.87
C LEU A 355 -11.65 -3.07 8.43
N PRO A 356 -12.47 -2.06 8.06
CA PRO A 356 -12.97 -1.94 6.69
C PRO A 356 -11.82 -1.81 5.70
N ASP A 357 -11.97 -2.45 4.55
CA ASP A 357 -10.96 -2.37 3.50
C ASP A 357 -10.94 -0.99 2.83
N ARG A 358 -9.94 -0.80 1.96
CA ARG A 358 -9.73 0.47 1.26
C ARG A 358 -10.94 0.88 0.41
N GLU A 359 -11.63 -0.08 -0.18
CA GLU A 359 -12.79 0.10 -1.04
C GLU A 359 -13.98 0.58 -0.20
N GLN A 360 -14.22 -0.05 0.95
CA GLN A 360 -15.20 0.42 1.92
C GLN A 360 -14.89 1.81 2.47
N ALA A 361 -13.61 2.15 2.66
CA ALA A 361 -13.20 3.42 3.24
C ALA A 361 -13.09 4.58 2.24
N THR A 362 -12.97 4.31 0.93
CA THR A 362 -12.67 5.37 -0.07
C THR A 362 -13.69 5.50 -1.19
N VAL A 363 -14.77 4.72 -1.17
CA VAL A 363 -15.89 4.91 -2.08
C VAL A 363 -16.57 6.24 -1.76
N PRO A 364 -16.62 7.19 -2.71
CA PRO A 364 -17.26 8.47 -2.47
C PRO A 364 -18.76 8.27 -2.35
N VAL A 365 -19.33 8.70 -1.23
CA VAL A 365 -20.78 8.72 -0.99
C VAL A 365 -21.24 10.16 -0.83
N LYS A 366 -22.45 10.45 -1.30
CA LYS A 366 -23.10 11.76 -1.17
C LYS A 366 -24.32 11.66 -0.28
N THR A 367 -24.66 12.76 0.38
CA THR A 367 -25.95 12.90 1.05
C THR A 367 -26.93 13.67 0.17
N TRP A 368 -28.20 13.37 0.36
CA TRP A 368 -29.26 14.11 -0.31
C TRP A 368 -29.21 15.60 0.05
N GLY A 369 -29.31 16.47 -0.97
CA GLY A 369 -29.50 17.91 -0.78
C GLY A 369 -28.24 18.75 -0.60
N THR A 370 -27.04 18.18 -0.44
CA THR A 370 -25.79 18.96 -0.23
C THR A 370 -25.36 19.82 -1.42
N THR A 371 -26.01 19.67 -2.57
CA THR A 371 -25.71 20.36 -3.84
C THR A 371 -26.98 20.95 -4.48
N ASP A 372 -27.95 21.39 -3.65
CA ASP A 372 -29.28 21.82 -4.13
C ASP A 372 -29.95 20.75 -5.03
N ARG A 373 -29.70 19.48 -4.67
CA ARG A 373 -30.16 18.29 -5.39
C ARG A 373 -29.66 18.15 -6.83
N HIS A 374 -28.57 18.80 -7.19
CA HIS A 374 -27.85 18.49 -8.42
C HIS A 374 -26.94 17.29 -8.21
N GLY A 375 -26.82 16.43 -9.20
CA GLY A 375 -25.96 15.25 -9.15
C GLY A 375 -25.57 14.77 -10.54
N VAL A 376 -24.72 13.77 -10.59
CA VAL A 376 -24.34 13.07 -11.82
C VAL A 376 -25.00 11.70 -11.78
N VAL A 377 -25.72 11.32 -12.85
CA VAL A 377 -26.26 9.96 -12.97
C VAL A 377 -25.13 8.95 -12.80
N GLY A 378 -25.33 7.98 -11.90
CA GLY A 378 -24.32 7.03 -11.46
C GLY A 378 -23.71 7.34 -10.09
N ASP A 379 -23.85 8.56 -9.58
CA ASP A 379 -23.42 8.93 -8.23
C ASP A 379 -24.05 8.02 -7.17
N LEU A 380 -23.25 7.68 -6.16
CA LEU A 380 -23.67 6.89 -5.02
C LEU A 380 -24.07 7.81 -3.86
N TYR A 381 -25.22 7.52 -3.27
CA TYR A 381 -25.74 8.24 -2.12
C TYR A 381 -25.98 7.30 -0.95
N ILE A 382 -25.79 7.84 0.25
CA ILE A 382 -26.11 7.21 1.53
C ILE A 382 -27.36 7.87 2.12
N TYR A 383 -28.27 7.06 2.63
CA TYR A 383 -29.52 7.47 3.24
C TYR A 383 -29.71 6.80 4.58
N ALA A 384 -29.56 7.55 5.67
CA ALA A 384 -30.01 7.11 6.97
C ALA A 384 -31.54 7.19 7.02
N ASN A 385 -32.22 6.09 6.70
CA ASN A 385 -33.66 6.08 6.45
C ASN A 385 -34.43 6.15 7.79
N PRO A 386 -35.19 7.24 8.06
CA PRO A 386 -35.91 7.40 9.32
C PRO A 386 -37.12 6.48 9.48
N TYR A 387 -37.59 5.88 8.38
CA TYR A 387 -38.76 5.00 8.36
C TYR A 387 -38.38 3.55 8.70
N THR A 388 -37.27 3.06 8.14
CA THR A 388 -36.77 1.69 8.35
C THR A 388 -35.74 1.61 9.48
N ARG A 389 -35.12 2.74 9.86
CA ARG A 389 -34.02 2.85 10.82
C ARG A 389 -32.78 2.04 10.41
N THR A 390 -32.50 2.02 9.11
CA THR A 390 -31.31 1.41 8.52
C THR A 390 -30.58 2.43 7.65
N VAL A 391 -29.28 2.21 7.46
CA VAL A 391 -28.54 2.94 6.43
C VAL A 391 -28.72 2.23 5.09
N GLU A 392 -29.12 2.99 4.08
CA GLU A 392 -29.45 2.48 2.75
C GLU A 392 -28.63 3.21 1.67
N TYR A 393 -28.28 2.50 0.61
CA TYR A 393 -27.49 3.02 -0.50
C TYR A 393 -28.32 3.13 -1.77
N PHE A 394 -28.18 4.26 -2.46
CA PHE A 394 -28.87 4.52 -3.71
C PHE A 394 -27.93 5.01 -4.78
N ARG A 395 -28.11 4.50 -6.00
CA ARG A 395 -27.47 5.04 -7.20
C ARG A 395 -28.43 5.99 -7.90
N LEU A 396 -27.97 7.21 -8.15
CA LEU A 396 -28.72 8.18 -8.94
C LEU A 396 -28.90 7.68 -10.36
N LYS A 397 -30.12 7.54 -10.86
CA LYS A 397 -30.38 7.03 -12.22
C LYS A 397 -30.98 8.03 -13.19
N SER A 398 -31.59 9.10 -12.71
CA SER A 398 -32.17 10.12 -13.59
C SER A 398 -32.22 11.49 -12.90
N LEU A 399 -32.34 12.54 -13.72
CA LEU A 399 -32.48 13.93 -13.29
C LEU A 399 -33.69 14.55 -13.97
N GLY A 400 -34.34 15.50 -13.30
CA GLY A 400 -35.43 16.28 -13.87
C GLY A 400 -34.92 17.23 -14.95
N SER A 401 -35.85 17.89 -15.64
CA SER A 401 -35.51 18.90 -16.66
C SER A 401 -34.75 20.10 -16.10
N ASP A 402 -34.83 20.33 -14.79
CA ASP A 402 -34.07 21.35 -14.07
C ASP A 402 -32.70 20.86 -13.57
N GLY A 403 -32.29 19.65 -13.93
CA GLY A 403 -31.01 19.06 -13.51
C GLY A 403 -31.00 18.53 -12.08
N ARG A 404 -32.17 18.45 -11.41
CA ARG A 404 -32.27 18.01 -10.02
C ARG A 404 -32.86 16.60 -9.88
N TYR A 405 -32.44 15.90 -8.84
CA TYR A 405 -33.09 14.65 -8.39
C TYR A 405 -34.15 14.90 -7.32
N TRP A 406 -35.02 13.92 -7.08
CA TRP A 406 -36.08 13.99 -6.07
C TRP A 406 -35.80 13.12 -4.84
N TYR A 407 -36.76 13.03 -3.92
CA TYR A 407 -36.61 12.29 -2.65
C TYR A 407 -36.27 10.81 -2.85
N PHE A 408 -35.52 10.26 -1.89
CA PHE A 408 -35.35 8.82 -1.77
C PHE A 408 -36.70 8.13 -1.51
N PRO A 409 -36.86 6.89 -1.98
CA PRO A 409 -37.92 6.00 -1.52
C PRO A 409 -37.82 5.74 -0.02
N THR A 410 -38.95 5.67 0.64
CA THR A 410 -39.01 5.43 2.10
C THR A 410 -39.08 3.95 2.45
N ASP A 411 -39.34 3.10 1.47
CA ASP A 411 -39.44 1.64 1.61
C ASP A 411 -38.19 0.88 1.12
N GLY A 412 -37.08 1.60 0.90
CA GLY A 412 -35.80 1.02 0.48
C GLY A 412 -35.79 0.43 -0.94
N LYS A 413 -36.79 0.75 -1.77
CA LYS A 413 -36.88 0.25 -3.16
C LYS A 413 -36.46 1.30 -4.18
N ASP A 414 -36.47 0.92 -5.45
CA ASP A 414 -36.28 1.84 -6.57
C ASP A 414 -37.47 2.81 -6.72
N ASN A 415 -37.22 4.00 -7.30
CA ASN A 415 -38.29 4.87 -7.84
C ASN A 415 -37.88 5.45 -9.19
N ALA A 416 -38.44 6.57 -9.66
CA ALA A 416 -38.05 7.16 -10.95
C ALA A 416 -36.60 7.69 -10.97
N TRP A 417 -36.07 8.09 -9.81
CA TRP A 417 -34.81 8.84 -9.66
C TRP A 417 -33.66 7.99 -9.12
N TRP A 418 -33.99 6.95 -8.36
CA TRP A 418 -33.04 6.16 -7.59
C TRP A 418 -33.14 4.67 -7.91
N THR A 419 -31.98 4.02 -7.93
CA THR A 419 -31.85 2.55 -7.87
C THR A 419 -31.38 2.20 -6.47
N SER A 420 -32.13 1.39 -5.75
CA SER A 420 -31.74 0.87 -4.44
C SER A 420 -30.64 -0.15 -4.60
N LEU A 421 -29.64 -0.07 -3.72
CA LEU A 421 -28.50 -0.97 -3.65
C LEU A 421 -28.50 -1.79 -2.35
N GLY A 422 -29.52 -1.60 -1.50
CA GLY A 422 -29.65 -2.26 -0.20
C GLY A 422 -28.93 -1.52 0.92
N THR A 423 -28.64 -2.25 1.99
CA THR A 423 -27.98 -1.74 3.21
C THR A 423 -26.48 -1.96 3.23
N ASP A 424 -25.96 -2.75 2.30
CA ASP A 424 -24.52 -2.94 2.15
C ASP A 424 -23.97 -1.96 1.12
N LEU A 425 -22.92 -1.23 1.48
CA LEU A 425 -22.22 -0.39 0.52
C LEU A 425 -21.74 -1.28 -0.64
N PRO A 426 -22.12 -0.96 -1.90
CA PRO A 426 -21.76 -1.77 -3.05
C PRO A 426 -20.29 -1.53 -3.39
N THR A 427 -19.41 -2.18 -2.65
CA THR A 427 -17.98 -2.20 -2.92
C THR A 427 -17.64 -3.37 -3.82
N ARG A 428 -16.53 -3.21 -4.52
CA ARG A 428 -15.91 -4.32 -5.24
C ARG A 428 -15.33 -5.27 -4.21
N ARG A 429 -15.84 -6.51 -4.14
CA ARG A 429 -15.23 -7.54 -3.29
C ARG A 429 -13.84 -7.86 -3.81
N LEU A 430 -12.82 -7.59 -3.00
CA LEU A 430 -11.45 -7.98 -3.31
C LEU A 430 -11.36 -9.51 -3.28
N LYS A 431 -10.79 -10.13 -4.32
CA LYS A 431 -10.80 -11.59 -4.50
C LYS A 431 -9.93 -12.38 -3.48
N PHE A 432 -9.24 -11.70 -2.55
CA PHE A 432 -8.27 -12.30 -1.62
C PHE A 432 -8.37 -11.78 -0.18
N ALA A 433 -9.48 -11.13 0.19
CA ALA A 433 -9.67 -10.59 1.54
C ALA A 433 -10.16 -11.63 2.58
N ASP A 434 -10.32 -12.89 2.19
CA ASP A 434 -10.86 -13.96 3.04
C ASP A 434 -9.75 -14.76 3.75
#